data_AF-A0A6C1U0D8-F1
#
_entry.id   AF-A0A6C1U0D8-F1
#
_cell.length_a   1.000
_cell.length_b   1.000
_cell.length_c   1.000
_cell.angle_alpha   90.00
_cell.angle_beta   90.00
_cell.angle_gamma   90.00
#
_symmetry.space_group_name_H-M   'P 1'
#
loop_
_entity.id
_entity.type
_entity.pdbx_description
1 polymer ?
#
loop_
_entity_poly.entity_id
_entity_poly.type
_entity_poly.pdbx_seq_one_letter_code
_entity_poly.pdbx_strand_id
1 'polypeptide(L)'
;MSNTAENTKRTPVGKDISSRRREARARRHFRIRKTLRGTPETPRLVVHRSSRHMHVQVIDDLAGHTLVSASTMEADIRGAEGDKKDKAAKVGTLIAQRAKEAGIDAVVFDRAGYKYHGRVAALADAAREGGLKF
;
A
#
# COMPACT_ATOMS: atom_id res chain seq x y z
N MET A 1 -6.09 -30.00 -44.86
CA MET A 1 -5.73 -28.81 -45.66
C MET A 1 -5.70 -27.60 -44.74
N SER A 2 -4.50 -27.07 -44.53
CA SER A 2 -4.12 -25.75 -43.98
C SER A 2 -4.80 -25.21 -42.71
N ASN A 3 -4.14 -25.44 -41.57
CA ASN A 3 -4.06 -24.45 -40.49
C ASN A 3 -3.12 -23.32 -40.94
N THR A 4 -3.68 -22.18 -41.36
CA THR A 4 -2.89 -20.96 -41.57
C THR A 4 -3.72 -19.72 -41.20
N ALA A 5 -4.14 -19.62 -39.94
CA ALA A 5 -4.60 -18.35 -39.41
C ALA A 5 -3.35 -17.51 -39.09
N GLU A 6 -3.02 -16.60 -40.00
CA GLU A 6 -1.96 -15.62 -39.85
C GLU A 6 -2.03 -14.94 -38.48
N ASN A 7 -0.98 -15.14 -37.68
CA ASN A 7 -0.78 -14.42 -36.42
C ASN A 7 -0.41 -12.97 -36.72
N THR A 8 -1.40 -12.18 -37.12
CA THR A 8 -1.27 -10.73 -37.27
C THR A 8 -1.09 -10.14 -35.87
N LYS A 9 0.17 -9.95 -35.45
CA LYS A 9 0.50 -9.22 -34.22
C LYS A 9 -0.12 -7.82 -34.31
N ARG A 10 -1.28 -7.63 -33.69
CA ARG A 10 -1.93 -6.32 -33.57
C ARG A 10 -0.93 -5.35 -32.93
N THR A 11 -0.55 -4.31 -33.66
CA THR A 11 0.29 -3.24 -33.13
C THR A 11 -0.55 -2.36 -32.19
N PRO A 12 -0.12 -2.14 -30.94
CA PRO A 12 -0.87 -1.30 -30.03
C PRO A 12 -0.80 0.17 -30.48
N VAL A 13 -1.97 0.78 -30.73
CA VAL A 13 -2.09 2.16 -31.22
C VAL A 13 -1.79 3.20 -30.13
N GLY A 14 -1.80 2.80 -28.85
CA GLY A 14 -1.54 3.70 -27.73
C GLY A 14 -1.36 2.98 -26.40
N LYS A 15 -1.26 3.77 -25.32
CA LYS A 15 -1.09 3.21 -23.97
C LYS A 15 -2.37 2.56 -23.48
N ASP A 16 -2.24 1.34 -22.98
CA ASP A 16 -3.33 0.61 -22.35
C ASP A 16 -3.79 1.27 -21.02
N ILE A 17 -4.98 0.90 -20.56
CA ILE A 17 -5.58 1.45 -19.33
C ILE A 17 -4.73 1.12 -18.09
N SER A 18 -4.08 -0.04 -18.06
CA SER A 18 -3.27 -0.46 -16.91
C SER A 18 -2.00 0.41 -16.80
N SER A 19 -1.34 0.68 -17.93
CA SER A 19 -0.20 1.60 -18.03
C SER A 19 -0.60 3.01 -17.62
N ARG A 20 -1.70 3.54 -18.17
CA ARG A 20 -2.22 4.87 -17.81
C ARG A 20 -2.54 4.99 -16.31
N ARG A 21 -3.17 3.96 -15.73
CA ARG A 21 -3.51 3.91 -14.30
C ARG A 21 -2.27 3.87 -13.41
N ARG A 22 -1.27 3.06 -13.78
CA ARG A 22 0.00 2.93 -13.05
C ARG A 22 0.76 4.25 -13.06
N GLU A 23 0.95 4.86 -14.23
CA GLU A 23 1.63 6.15 -14.38
C GLU A 23 0.91 7.26 -13.60
N ALA A 24 -0.42 7.35 -13.71
CA ALA A 24 -1.18 8.38 -13.01
C ALA A 24 -1.07 8.23 -11.48
N ARG A 25 -1.06 7.01 -10.95
CA ARG A 25 -0.83 6.75 -9.52
C ARG A 25 0.59 7.14 -9.12
N ALA A 26 1.60 6.76 -9.90
CA ALA A 26 3.00 7.13 -9.63
C ALA A 26 3.18 8.65 -9.59
N ARG A 27 2.62 9.40 -10.55
CA ARG A 27 2.66 10.87 -10.57
C ARG A 27 2.01 11.49 -9.33
N ARG A 28 0.84 10.99 -8.91
CA ARG A 28 0.18 11.47 -7.68
C ARG A 28 0.99 11.15 -6.43
N HIS A 29 1.58 9.96 -6.36
CA HIS A 29 2.43 9.55 -5.24
C HIS A 29 3.66 10.44 -5.16
N PHE A 30 4.36 10.66 -6.27
CA PHE A 30 5.51 11.57 -6.32
C PHE A 30 5.14 13.00 -5.87
N ARG A 31 3.97 13.50 -6.27
CA ARG A 31 3.48 14.81 -5.82
C ARG A 31 3.25 14.87 -4.31
N ILE A 32 2.66 13.84 -3.71
CA ILE A 32 2.47 13.76 -2.24
C ILE A 32 3.83 13.72 -1.53
N ARG A 33 4.79 12.97 -2.10
CA ARG A 33 6.16 12.83 -1.58
C ARG A 33 7.01 14.11 -1.67
N LYS A 34 6.51 15.19 -2.28
CA LYS A 34 7.19 16.49 -2.23
C LYS A 34 7.13 17.13 -0.83
N THR A 35 6.02 16.95 -0.12
CA THR A 35 5.82 17.50 1.23
C THR A 35 5.96 16.43 2.30
N LEU A 36 5.64 15.17 1.98
CA LEU A 36 5.64 14.08 2.95
C LEU A 36 6.97 13.31 2.97
N ARG A 37 7.67 13.39 4.09
CA ARG A 37 8.96 12.76 4.39
C ARG A 37 8.86 12.02 5.72
N GLY A 38 9.42 10.81 5.80
CA GLY A 38 9.61 10.08 7.05
C GLY A 38 11.02 10.28 7.59
N THR A 39 11.13 10.56 8.88
CA THR A 39 12.40 10.62 9.62
C THR A 39 12.53 9.42 10.56
N PRO A 40 13.68 9.19 11.20
CA PRO A 40 13.81 8.15 12.22
C PRO A 40 12.80 8.31 13.37
N GLU A 41 12.50 9.55 13.77
CA GLU A 41 11.54 9.87 14.83
C GLU A 41 10.07 9.75 14.38
N THR A 42 9.79 10.11 13.13
CA THR A 42 8.45 9.98 12.53
C THR A 42 8.53 9.26 11.19
N PRO A 43 8.68 7.93 11.19
CA PRO A 43 8.80 7.17 9.95
C PRO A 43 7.54 7.25 9.11
N ARG A 44 7.68 7.00 7.81
CA ARG A 44 6.56 7.08 6.86
C ARG A 44 5.86 5.74 6.74
N LEU A 45 4.57 5.70 7.09
CA LEU A 45 3.68 4.56 6.86
C LEU A 45 3.10 4.62 5.45
N VAL A 46 3.63 3.82 4.52
CA VAL A 46 3.20 3.79 3.12
C VAL A 46 2.23 2.65 2.85
N VAL A 47 1.18 2.93 2.07
CA VAL A 47 0.18 1.94 1.66
C VAL A 47 0.33 1.55 0.19
N HIS A 48 0.43 0.25 -0.10
CA HIS A 48 0.29 -0.30 -1.44
C HIS A 48 -0.94 -1.21 -1.54
N ARG A 49 -1.81 -0.94 -2.53
CA ARG A 49 -3.08 -1.65 -2.71
C ARG A 49 -3.21 -2.22 -4.11
N SER A 50 -3.39 -3.54 -4.20
CA SER A 50 -3.80 -4.22 -5.43
C SER A 50 -5.30 -4.57 -5.38
N SER A 51 -5.80 -5.19 -6.44
CA SER A 51 -7.18 -5.72 -6.47
C SER A 51 -7.41 -6.80 -5.41
N ARG A 52 -6.39 -7.60 -5.12
CA ARG A 52 -6.45 -8.76 -4.22
C ARG A 52 -5.92 -8.44 -2.82
N HIS A 53 -4.77 -7.79 -2.74
CA HIS A 53 -3.98 -7.66 -1.51
C HIS A 53 -3.68 -6.21 -1.14
N MET A 54 -3.29 -6.01 0.10
CA MET A 54 -2.78 -4.76 0.63
C MET A 54 -1.49 -5.02 1.39
N HIS A 55 -0.54 -4.10 1.23
CA HIS A 55 0.77 -4.12 1.87
C HIS A 55 1.01 -2.75 2.51
N VAL A 56 1.62 -2.76 3.67
CA VAL A 56 2.05 -1.54 4.36
C VAL A 56 3.47 -1.71 4.86
N GLN A 57 4.19 -0.59 4.86
CA GLN A 57 5.57 -0.51 5.31
C GLN A 57 5.76 0.78 6.08
N VAL A 58 6.52 0.71 7.17
CA VAL A 58 7.01 1.84 7.93
C VAL A 58 8.46 2.05 7.52
N ILE A 59 8.75 3.20 6.90
CA ILE A 59 10.01 3.47 6.22
C ILE A 59 10.67 4.72 6.80
N ASP A 60 11.96 4.62 7.13
CA ASP A 60 12.81 5.78 7.30
C ASP A 60 13.38 6.21 5.94
N ASP A 61 13.04 7.42 5.49
CA ASP A 61 13.48 7.92 4.18
C ASP A 61 14.93 8.40 4.19
N LEU A 62 15.52 8.68 5.36
CA LEU A 62 16.92 9.09 5.46
C LEU A 62 17.85 7.88 5.27
N ALA A 63 17.59 6.80 6.01
CA ALA A 63 18.32 5.55 5.84
C ALA A 63 17.87 4.73 4.61
N GLY A 64 16.68 5.01 4.06
CA GLY A 64 16.08 4.21 3.00
C GLY A 64 15.69 2.80 3.46
N HIS A 65 15.48 2.61 4.76
CA HIS A 65 15.26 1.31 5.38
C HIS A 65 13.80 1.11 5.79
N THR A 66 13.28 -0.11 5.60
CA THR A 66 11.96 -0.48 6.09
C THR A 66 12.09 -1.04 7.49
N LEU A 67 11.57 -0.32 8.48
CA LEU A 67 11.63 -0.71 9.89
C LEU A 67 10.67 -1.86 10.18
N VAL A 68 9.43 -1.73 9.66
CA VAL A 68 8.36 -2.69 9.92
C VAL A 68 7.50 -2.83 8.67
N SER A 69 6.96 -4.03 8.43
CA SER A 69 5.99 -4.26 7.37
C SER A 69 4.85 -5.17 7.80
N ALA A 70 3.71 -5.06 7.12
CA ALA A 70 2.58 -5.97 7.27
C ALA A 70 1.83 -6.13 5.95
N SER A 71 1.24 -7.30 5.71
CA SER A 71 0.43 -7.49 4.50
C SER A 71 -0.67 -8.53 4.65
N THR A 72 -1.70 -8.40 3.81
CA THR A 72 -2.75 -9.43 3.67
C THR A 72 -2.25 -10.74 3.04
N MET A 73 -0.96 -10.85 2.70
CA MET A 73 -0.35 -12.09 2.20
C MET A 73 0.15 -12.99 3.33
N GLU A 74 0.31 -12.47 4.54
CA GLU A 74 0.70 -13.23 5.72
C GLU A 74 -0.39 -14.26 6.06
N ALA A 75 0.02 -15.45 6.50
CA ALA A 75 -0.87 -16.59 6.71
C ALA A 75 -2.05 -16.23 7.65
N ASP A 76 -1.74 -15.53 8.74
CA ASP A 76 -2.68 -15.13 9.78
C ASP A 76 -3.83 -14.27 9.24
N ILE A 77 -3.54 -13.37 8.29
CA ILE A 77 -4.54 -12.48 7.68
C ILE A 77 -5.16 -13.09 6.43
N ARG A 78 -4.40 -13.91 5.70
CA ARG A 78 -4.85 -14.53 4.45
C ARG A 78 -5.99 -15.51 4.71
N GLY A 79 -5.84 -16.36 5.74
CA GLY A 79 -6.86 -17.31 6.19
C GLY A 79 -8.02 -16.67 6.94
N ALA A 80 -7.87 -15.42 7.37
CA ALA A 80 -8.91 -14.72 8.11
C ALA A 80 -10.16 -14.49 7.26
N GLU A 81 -11.32 -14.76 7.85
CA GLU A 81 -12.62 -14.44 7.25
C GLU A 81 -12.88 -12.92 7.23
N GLY A 82 -13.82 -12.51 6.38
CA GLY A 82 -14.25 -11.13 6.22
C GLY A 82 -13.88 -10.50 4.87
N ASP A 83 -14.43 -9.31 4.67
CA ASP A 83 -14.28 -8.55 3.45
C ASP A 83 -12.89 -7.92 3.32
N LYS A 84 -12.63 -7.36 2.13
CA LYS A 84 -11.37 -6.65 1.86
C LYS A 84 -11.14 -5.43 2.77
N LYS A 85 -12.20 -4.89 3.38
CA LYS A 85 -12.12 -3.82 4.38
C LYS A 85 -11.65 -4.39 5.72
N ASP A 86 -12.26 -5.49 6.18
CA ASP A 86 -11.90 -6.15 7.44
C ASP A 86 -10.45 -6.64 7.41
N LYS A 87 -10.02 -7.22 6.28
CA LYS A 87 -8.61 -7.60 6.10
C LYS A 87 -7.66 -6.40 6.10
N ALA A 88 -8.11 -5.22 5.66
CA ALA A 88 -7.31 -4.00 5.72
C ALA A 88 -7.22 -3.44 7.15
N ALA A 89 -8.31 -3.53 7.92
CA ALA A 89 -8.31 -3.19 9.35
C ALA A 89 -7.37 -4.11 10.15
N LYS A 90 -7.42 -5.43 9.92
CA LYS A 90 -6.50 -6.41 10.53
C LYS A 90 -5.02 -6.08 10.24
N VAL A 91 -4.69 -5.67 9.00
CA VAL A 91 -3.34 -5.18 8.67
C VAL A 91 -2.99 -3.91 9.44
N GLY A 92 -3.94 -2.99 9.63
CA GLY A 92 -3.77 -1.76 10.42
C GLY A 92 -3.45 -2.05 11.89
N THR A 93 -4.17 -2.98 12.51
CA THR A 93 -3.89 -3.42 13.88
C THR A 93 -2.52 -4.09 13.99
N LEU A 94 -2.20 -4.99 13.05
CA LEU A 94 -0.93 -5.72 13.05
C LEU A 94 0.28 -4.78 12.87
N ILE A 95 0.20 -3.81 11.97
CA ILE A 95 1.30 -2.86 11.79
C ILE A 95 1.49 -1.96 13.01
N ALA A 96 0.41 -1.60 13.71
CA ALA A 96 0.49 -0.83 14.94
C ALA A 96 1.18 -1.59 16.07
N GLN A 97 0.85 -2.87 16.24
CA GLN A 97 1.51 -3.75 17.21
C GLN A 97 3.02 -3.85 16.92
N ARG A 98 3.38 -4.20 15.68
CA ARG A 98 4.79 -4.33 15.29
C ARG A 98 5.56 -3.00 15.36
N ALA A 99 4.92 -1.88 15.05
CA ALA A 99 5.53 -0.56 15.18
C ALA A 99 5.85 -0.24 16.64
N LYS A 100 4.93 -0.53 17.56
CA LYS A 100 5.14 -0.36 19.01
C LYS A 100 6.24 -1.27 19.55
N GLU A 101 6.27 -2.53 19.11
CA GLU A 101 7.35 -3.47 19.46
C GLU A 101 8.72 -2.98 18.99
N ALA A 102 8.76 -2.27 17.85
CA ALA A 102 9.95 -1.61 17.33
C ALA A 102 10.23 -0.22 17.95
N GLY A 103 9.45 0.22 18.95
CA GLY A 103 9.62 1.51 19.63
C GLY A 103 9.14 2.73 18.82
N ILE A 104 8.24 2.54 17.85
CA ILE A 104 7.73 3.59 16.97
C ILE A 104 6.30 3.97 17.39
N ASP A 105 6.15 5.15 18.00
CA ASP A 105 4.85 5.66 18.46
C ASP A 105 4.15 6.58 17.45
N ALA A 106 4.93 7.37 16.69
CA ALA A 106 4.44 8.38 15.78
C ALA A 106 4.92 8.11 14.34
N VAL A 107 4.03 8.27 13.38
CA VAL A 107 4.33 8.07 11.95
C VAL A 107 3.65 9.14 11.10
N VAL A 108 4.07 9.25 9.84
CA VAL A 108 3.34 10.05 8.85
C VAL A 108 2.65 9.14 7.83
N PHE A 109 1.36 9.35 7.60
CA PHE A 109 0.57 8.46 6.72
C PHE A 109 0.68 8.82 5.23
N ASP A 110 1.31 7.94 4.46
CA ASP A 110 1.43 8.06 3.01
C ASP A 110 0.42 7.15 2.27
N ARG A 111 -0.69 7.77 1.84
CA ARG A 111 -1.72 7.13 1.01
C ARG A 111 -1.25 6.75 -0.41
N ALA A 112 -0.01 7.02 -0.77
CA ALA A 112 0.69 6.54 -1.95
C ALA A 112 -0.03 6.80 -3.29
N GLY A 113 -0.77 7.91 -3.39
CA GLY A 113 -1.53 8.31 -4.58
C GLY A 113 -2.90 7.64 -4.74
N TYR A 114 -3.35 6.85 -3.77
CA TYR A 114 -4.74 6.41 -3.64
C TYR A 114 -5.60 7.48 -2.96
N LYS A 115 -6.92 7.38 -3.13
CA LYS A 115 -7.87 8.19 -2.36
C LYS A 115 -7.93 7.67 -0.91
N TYR A 116 -7.99 8.58 0.06
CA TYR A 116 -8.27 8.23 1.45
C TYR A 116 -9.76 7.89 1.56
N HIS A 117 -10.08 6.62 1.39
CA HIS A 117 -11.45 6.09 1.44
C HIS A 117 -11.42 4.56 1.52
N GLY A 118 -12.55 3.96 1.90
CA GLY A 118 -12.75 2.51 1.91
C GLY A 118 -11.63 1.79 2.65
N ARG A 119 -10.97 0.85 1.98
CA ARG A 119 -9.88 0.03 2.57
C ARG A 119 -8.70 0.86 3.10
N VAL A 120 -8.39 2.01 2.50
CA VAL A 120 -7.27 2.85 2.94
C VAL A 120 -7.63 3.57 4.24
N ALA A 121 -8.88 4.04 4.37
CA ALA A 121 -9.38 4.63 5.60
C ALA A 121 -9.48 3.57 6.71
N ALA A 122 -10.10 2.41 6.42
CA ALA A 122 -10.21 1.31 7.39
C ALA A 122 -8.86 0.85 7.96
N LEU A 123 -7.80 0.81 7.14
CA LEU A 123 -6.45 0.53 7.63
C LEU A 123 -5.91 1.62 8.54
N ALA A 124 -6.09 2.89 8.16
CA ALA A 124 -5.62 4.03 8.92
C ALA A 124 -6.34 4.13 10.28
N ASP A 125 -7.66 3.95 10.29
CA ASP A 125 -8.47 4.03 11.49
C ASP A 125 -8.10 2.89 12.46
N ALA A 126 -7.95 1.66 11.95
CA ALA A 126 -7.49 0.52 12.76
C ALA A 126 -6.04 0.67 13.29
N ALA A 127 -5.16 1.34 12.54
CA ALA A 127 -3.81 1.64 13.03
C ALA A 127 -3.82 2.71 14.13
N ARG A 128 -4.70 3.72 14.04
CA ARG A 128 -4.92 4.71 15.11
C ARG A 128 -5.48 4.07 16.37
N GLU A 129 -6.48 3.19 16.24
CA GLU A 129 -7.03 2.40 17.35
C GLU A 129 -5.96 1.48 17.97
N GLY A 130 -5.08 0.92 17.13
CA GLY A 130 -3.88 0.20 17.56
C GLY A 130 -2.84 1.07 18.27
N GLY A 131 -3.05 2.39 18.35
CA GLY A 131 -2.27 3.36 19.11
C GLY A 131 -1.09 3.98 18.38
N LEU A 132 -0.99 3.86 17.05
CA LEU A 132 -0.09 4.68 16.24
C LEU A 132 -0.63 6.11 16.14
N LYS A 133 0.22 7.11 16.36
CA LYS A 133 -0.16 8.54 16.30
C LYS A 133 0.13 9.10 14.90
N PHE A 134 -0.94 9.46 14.15
CA PHE A 134 -0.87 10.12 12.83
C PHE A 134 -2.23 10.62 12.29
#